data_AF-A0A534R9J8-F1
#
_entry.id   AF-A0A534R9J8-F1
#
_cell.length_a   1.000
_cell.length_b   1.000
_cell.length_c   1.000
_cell.angle_alpha   90.00
_cell.angle_beta   90.00
_cell.angle_gamma   90.00
#
_symmetry.space_group_name_H-M   'P 1'
#
loop_
_entity.id
_entity.type
_entity.pdbx_description
1 polymer ?
#
loop_
_entity_poly.entity_id
_entity_poly.type
_entity_poly.pdbx_seq_one_letter_code
_entity_poly.pdbx_strand_id
1 'polypeptide(L)'
;MFEPKWDGFRAIVFRDRDRFYIQSRDLKPLDRYFPELEVSLRTSLPARSVVDGEIVIATERGLDFDTLQMRLHPAASRVKKLAAETPASFVAFDLLAGDGGDLRSRPQAERRLLLEKALA
;
A
#
# COMPACT_ATOMS: atom_id res chain seq x y z
N MET A 1 4.60 21.24 -4.70
CA MET A 1 3.50 20.26 -4.56
C MET A 1 3.51 19.85 -3.09
N PHE A 2 2.47 20.21 -2.33
CA PHE A 2 2.40 19.96 -0.88
C PHE A 2 1.51 18.72 -0.68
N GLU A 3 2.12 17.57 -0.42
CA GLU A 3 1.38 16.37 -0.03
C GLU A 3 1.18 16.41 1.50
N PRO A 4 -0.04 16.14 2.00
CA PRO A 4 -0.26 16.06 3.43
C PRO A 4 0.68 15.01 4.04
N LYS A 5 1.22 15.31 5.23
CA LYS A 5 2.05 14.37 5.97
C LYS A 5 1.14 13.25 6.45
N TRP A 6 1.02 12.19 5.66
CA TRP A 6 0.25 11.00 6.05
C TRP A 6 0.99 10.36 7.23
N ASP A 7 0.41 10.39 8.42
CA ASP A 7 0.91 9.62 9.57
C ASP A 7 0.50 8.15 9.35
N GLY A 8 1.23 7.45 8.47
CA GLY A 8 1.00 6.06 8.08
C GLY A 8 2.28 5.25 8.01
N PHE A 9 2.21 4.09 7.34
CA PHE A 9 3.40 3.36 6.93
C PHE A 9 3.60 3.42 5.41
N ARG A 10 4.62 4.14 4.97
CA ARG A 10 5.04 4.10 3.57
C ARG A 10 5.41 2.69 3.15
N ALA A 11 4.76 2.22 2.11
CA ALA A 11 4.89 0.87 1.62
C ALA A 11 4.94 0.83 0.09
N ILE A 12 5.76 -0.09 -0.43
CA ILE A 12 5.83 -0.41 -1.85
C ILE A 12 5.18 -1.77 -2.04
N VAL A 13 4.19 -1.80 -2.93
CA VAL A 13 3.46 -3.00 -3.33
C VAL A 13 4.04 -3.51 -4.64
N PHE A 14 4.52 -4.74 -4.62
CA PHE A 14 5.02 -5.48 -5.77
C PHE A 14 3.99 -6.52 -6.16
N ARG A 15 3.52 -6.44 -7.41
CA ARG A 15 2.60 -7.43 -7.96
C ARG A 15 3.11 -7.94 -9.29
N ASP A 16 3.23 -9.26 -9.40
CA ASP A 16 3.51 -9.98 -10.64
C ASP A 16 2.61 -11.21 -10.73
N ARG A 17 1.47 -11.04 -11.42
CA ARG A 17 0.37 -11.99 -11.53
C ARG A 17 -0.09 -12.46 -10.14
N ASP A 18 0.24 -13.69 -9.79
CA ASP A 18 -0.11 -14.34 -8.52
C ASP A 18 0.89 -14.02 -7.41
N ARG A 19 2.07 -13.50 -7.73
CA ARG A 19 3.05 -13.04 -6.73
C ARG A 19 2.66 -11.66 -6.25
N PHE A 20 2.62 -11.49 -4.94
CA PHE A 20 2.28 -10.24 -4.29
C PHE A 20 3.15 -10.07 -3.04
N TYR A 21 3.65 -8.87 -2.85
CA TYR A 21 4.53 -8.53 -1.74
C TYR A 21 4.40 -7.04 -1.41
N ILE A 22 4.39 -6.72 -0.13
CA ILE A 22 4.35 -5.40 0.46
C ILE A 22 5.59 -5.27 1.33
N GLN A 23 6.39 -4.25 1.07
CA GLN A 23 7.51 -3.89 1.92
C GLN A 23 7.46 -2.44 2.36
N SER A 24 8.03 -2.14 3.52
CA SER A 24 8.31 -0.77 3.90
C SER A 24 9.42 -0.18 3.04
N ARG A 25 9.58 1.14 3.14
CA ARG A 25 10.73 1.87 2.59
C ARG A 25 12.08 1.31 3.07
N ASP A 26 12.15 0.78 4.30
CA ASP A 26 13.35 0.19 4.90
C ASP A 26 13.51 -1.30 4.55
N LEU A 27 12.86 -1.77 3.48
CA LEU A 27 12.92 -3.13 2.96
C LEU A 27 12.36 -4.21 3.91
N LYS A 28 11.61 -3.82 4.93
CA LYS A 28 11.00 -4.77 5.87
C LYS A 28 9.70 -5.33 5.28
N PRO A 29 9.47 -6.65 5.32
CA PRO A 29 8.21 -7.24 4.87
C PRO A 29 7.05 -6.76 5.74
N LEU A 30 5.95 -6.34 5.09
CA LEU A 30 4.74 -5.86 5.75
C LEU A 30 3.53 -6.77 5.53
N ASP A 31 3.60 -7.72 4.59
CA ASP A 31 2.48 -8.60 4.18
C ASP A 31 1.77 -9.23 5.37
N ARG A 32 2.56 -9.79 6.31
CA ARG A 32 2.04 -10.53 7.46
C ARG A 32 1.22 -9.66 8.41
N TYR A 33 1.43 -8.35 8.39
CA TYR A 33 0.77 -7.38 9.27
C TYR A 33 -0.49 -6.78 8.65
N PHE A 34 -0.68 -6.92 7.34
CA PHE A 34 -1.80 -6.32 6.61
C PHE A 34 -2.43 -7.31 5.60
N PRO A 35 -2.85 -8.52 6.06
CA PRO A 35 -3.39 -9.54 5.16
C PRO A 35 -4.62 -9.09 4.37
N GLU A 36 -5.40 -8.15 4.89
CA GLU A 36 -6.56 -7.56 4.23
C GLU A 36 -6.19 -6.76 2.97
N LEU A 37 -4.98 -6.17 2.93
CA LEU A 37 -4.54 -5.35 1.80
C LEU A 37 -4.23 -6.19 0.57
N GLU A 38 -3.77 -7.42 0.73
CA GLU A 38 -3.49 -8.29 -0.42
C GLU A 38 -4.76 -8.52 -1.25
N VAL A 39 -5.89 -8.78 -0.59
CA VAL A 39 -7.17 -9.04 -1.27
C VAL A 39 -7.65 -7.80 -2.04
N SER A 40 -7.65 -6.64 -1.39
CA SER A 40 -8.11 -5.40 -2.02
C SER A 40 -7.19 -4.96 -3.15
N LEU A 41 -5.87 -4.97 -2.94
CA LEU A 41 -4.89 -4.53 -3.93
C LEU A 41 -4.77 -5.49 -5.12
N ARG A 42 -5.03 -6.79 -4.94
CA ARG A 42 -5.15 -7.72 -6.08
C ARG A 42 -6.35 -7.41 -6.97
N THR A 43 -7.39 -6.82 -6.42
CA THR A 43 -8.57 -6.42 -7.20
C THR A 43 -8.32 -5.08 -7.90
N SER A 44 -7.69 -4.13 -7.19
CA SER A 44 -7.54 -2.75 -7.66
C SER A 44 -6.32 -2.48 -8.53
N LEU A 45 -5.23 -3.25 -8.38
CA LEU A 45 -4.00 -2.98 -9.14
C LEU A 45 -3.96 -3.76 -10.47
N PRO A 46 -3.15 -3.33 -11.45
CA PRO A 46 -2.81 -4.16 -12.60
C PRO A 46 -2.09 -5.45 -12.17
N ALA A 47 -2.18 -6.50 -13.00
CA ALA A 47 -1.54 -7.78 -12.70
C ALA A 47 -0.01 -7.69 -12.63
N ARG A 48 0.62 -6.70 -13.28
CA ARG A 48 2.07 -6.50 -13.27
C ARG A 48 2.39 -5.04 -12.98
N SER A 49 2.60 -4.72 -11.71
CA SER A 49 2.83 -3.35 -11.26
C SER A 49 3.69 -3.28 -10.00
N VAL A 50 4.43 -2.18 -9.87
CA VAL A 50 5.06 -1.77 -8.61
C VAL A 50 4.52 -0.39 -8.24
N VAL A 51 3.89 -0.30 -7.07
CA VAL A 51 3.16 0.90 -6.62
C VAL A 51 3.71 1.38 -5.30
N ASP A 52 4.01 2.68 -5.20
CA ASP A 52 4.39 3.34 -3.95
C ASP A 52 3.16 4.04 -3.35
N GLY A 53 3.02 3.93 -2.03
CA GLY A 53 1.86 4.43 -1.33
C GLY A 53 2.04 4.42 0.18
N GLU A 54 0.96 4.76 0.86
CA GLU A 54 0.89 4.81 2.31
C GLU A 54 -0.19 3.85 2.83
N ILE A 55 0.16 3.00 3.80
CA ILE A 55 -0.82 2.23 4.56
C ILE A 55 -1.36 3.12 5.68
N VAL A 56 -2.68 3.22 5.77
CA VAL A 56 -3.37 4.07 6.74
C VAL A 56 -4.58 3.36 7.34
N ILE A 57 -5.01 3.80 8.52
CA ILE A 57 -6.35 3.48 9.05
C ILE A 57 -7.12 4.79 9.07
N ALA A 58 -8.18 4.87 8.27
CA ALA A 58 -9.05 6.05 8.21
C ALA A 58 -10.27 5.85 9.12
N THR A 59 -10.53 6.85 9.96
CA THR A 59 -11.69 6.90 10.85
C THR A 59 -12.50 8.17 10.58
N GLU A 60 -13.67 8.29 11.19
CA GLU A 60 -14.47 9.53 11.13
C GLU A 60 -13.73 10.78 11.65
N ARG A 61 -12.69 10.58 12.48
CA ARG A 61 -11.87 11.65 13.08
C ARG A 61 -10.58 11.94 12.31
N GLY A 62 -10.34 11.24 11.21
CA GLY A 62 -9.10 11.30 10.43
C GLY A 62 -8.28 10.01 10.52
N LEU A 63 -6.99 10.12 10.22
CA LEU A 63 -6.08 8.98 10.23
C LEU A 63 -5.71 8.58 11.67
N ASP A 64 -5.81 7.30 11.97
CA ASP A 64 -5.50 6.74 13.29
C ASP A 64 -4.17 5.98 13.25
N PHE A 65 -3.09 6.72 13.50
CA PHE A 65 -1.73 6.17 13.48
C PHE A 65 -1.45 5.25 14.68
N ASP A 66 -2.04 5.52 15.85
CA ASP A 66 -1.85 4.70 17.04
C ASP A 66 -2.42 3.29 16.82
N THR A 67 -3.62 3.19 16.23
CA THR A 67 -4.21 1.91 15.84
C THR A 67 -3.39 1.21 14.77
N LEU A 68 -2.84 1.97 13.80
CA LEU A 68 -1.98 1.41 12.78
C LEU A 68 -0.69 0.82 13.38
N GLN A 69 -0.08 1.47 14.37
CA GLN A 69 1.10 0.94 15.06
C GLN A 69 0.84 -0.38 15.78
N MET A 70 -0.37 -0.56 16.35
CA MET A 70 -0.75 -1.82 16.99
C MET A 70 -0.74 -3.03 16.04
N ARG A 71 -0.73 -2.81 14.71
CA ARG A 71 -0.65 -3.86 13.68
C ARG A 71 0.70 -4.56 13.66
N LEU A 72 1.78 -3.90 14.07
CA LEU A 72 3.14 -4.46 14.09
C LEU A 72 3.37 -5.38 15.29
N HIS A 73 2.49 -6.38 15.45
CA HIS A 73 2.48 -7.28 16.59
C HIS A 73 3.13 -8.63 16.26
N PRO A 74 3.91 -9.25 17.17
CA PRO A 74 4.52 -10.57 16.92
C PRO A 74 3.52 -11.69 16.64
N ALA A 75 2.42 -11.73 17.41
CA ALA A 75 1.41 -12.77 17.34
C ALA A 75 0.45 -12.58 16.14
N ALA A 76 0.45 -13.55 15.21
CA ALA A 76 -0.39 -13.53 14.02
C ALA A 76 -1.91 -13.54 14.32
N SER A 77 -2.34 -14.17 15.43
CA SER A 77 -3.74 -14.15 15.86
C SER A 77 -4.21 -12.73 16.22
N ARG A 78 -3.35 -11.94 16.89
CA ARG A 78 -3.66 -10.55 17.24
C ARG A 78 -3.75 -9.67 15.99
N VAL A 79 -2.83 -9.85 15.03
CA VAL A 79 -2.89 -9.17 13.74
C VAL A 79 -4.19 -9.50 13.01
N LYS A 80 -4.53 -10.78 12.86
CA LYS A 80 -5.78 -11.20 12.20
C LYS A 80 -7.02 -10.59 12.86
N LYS A 81 -7.07 -10.58 14.20
CA LYS A 81 -8.16 -9.96 14.95
C LYS A 81 -8.26 -8.45 14.65
N LEU A 82 -7.16 -7.73 14.78
CA LEU A 82 -7.12 -6.29 14.48
C LEU A 82 -7.43 -5.99 13.01
N ALA A 83 -7.18 -6.93 12.09
CA ALA A 83 -7.38 -6.72 10.65
C ALA A 83 -8.86 -6.71 10.33
N ALA A 84 -9.62 -7.54 11.04
CA ALA A 84 -11.06 -7.60 10.96
C ALA A 84 -11.74 -6.45 11.72
N GLU A 85 -11.19 -6.04 12.87
CA GLU A 85 -11.76 -4.96 13.70
C GLU A 85 -11.51 -3.57 13.09
N THR A 86 -10.31 -3.32 12.60
CA THR A 86 -9.86 -2.03 12.07
C THR A 86 -9.04 -2.25 10.80
N PRO A 87 -9.69 -2.54 9.66
CA PRO A 87 -8.98 -2.83 8.41
C PRO A 87 -8.19 -1.62 7.93
N ALA A 88 -6.95 -1.85 7.49
CA ALA A 88 -6.15 -0.81 6.88
C ALA A 88 -6.54 -0.58 5.41
N SER A 89 -6.26 0.63 4.94
CA SER A 89 -6.37 1.07 3.55
C SER A 89 -4.99 1.41 3.01
N PHE A 90 -4.84 1.36 1.68
CA PHE A 90 -3.61 1.76 0.99
C PHE A 90 -3.90 2.94 0.05
N VAL A 91 -3.20 4.05 0.28
CA VAL A 91 -3.29 5.26 -0.54
C VAL A 91 -2.12 5.24 -1.52
N ALA A 92 -2.38 4.87 -2.77
CA ALA A 92 -1.38 4.87 -3.82
C ALA A 92 -1.10 6.29 -4.33
N PHE A 93 0.18 6.67 -4.42
CA PHE A 93 0.59 7.97 -4.95
C PHE A 93 1.58 7.91 -6.12
N ASP A 94 2.30 6.79 -6.33
CA ASP A 94 3.23 6.64 -7.46
C ASP A 94 3.18 5.24 -8.11
N LEU A 95 3.36 5.18 -9.43
CA LEU A 95 3.48 3.93 -10.19
C LEU A 95 4.92 3.78 -10.70
N LEU A 96 5.69 2.92 -10.05
CA LEU A 96 7.12 2.71 -10.34
C LEU A 96 7.35 1.74 -11.51
N ALA A 97 6.41 0.81 -11.72
CA ALA A 97 6.39 -0.09 -12.87
C ALA A 97 4.93 -0.43 -13.25
N GLY A 98 4.66 -0.56 -14.54
CA GLY A 98 3.36 -0.91 -15.10
C GLY A 98 3.52 -1.56 -16.47
N ASP A 99 2.60 -2.45 -16.86
CA ASP A 99 2.63 -3.20 -18.13
C ASP A 99 3.95 -3.95 -18.40
N GLY A 100 4.68 -4.30 -17.33
CA GLY A 100 5.97 -4.99 -17.41
C GLY A 100 7.18 -4.11 -17.69
N GLY A 101 7.04 -2.78 -17.70
CA GLY A 101 8.13 -1.83 -17.88
C GLY A 101 8.48 -1.02 -16.63
N ASP A 102 9.75 -0.65 -16.49
CA ASP A 102 10.23 0.30 -15.48
C ASP A 102 9.81 1.72 -15.87
N LEU A 103 9.13 2.42 -14.96
CA LEU A 103 8.64 3.78 -15.17
C LEU A 103 9.46 4.82 -14.40
N ARG A 104 10.45 4.42 -13.59
CA ARG A 104 11.20 5.33 -12.70
C ARG A 104 12.01 6.39 -13.44
N SER A 105 12.35 6.16 -14.71
CA SER A 105 13.01 7.14 -15.58
C SER A 105 12.07 8.25 -16.07
N ARG A 106 10.75 8.06 -15.98
CA ARG A 106 9.75 9.06 -16.37
C ARG A 106 9.53 10.09 -15.26
N PRO A 107 9.12 11.33 -15.58
CA PRO A 107 8.72 12.32 -14.58
C PRO A 107 7.60 11.81 -13.66
N GLN A 108 7.63 12.20 -12.38
CA GLN A 108 6.63 11.80 -11.38
C GLN A 108 5.20 12.13 -11.83
N ALA A 109 4.98 13.29 -12.45
CA ALA A 109 3.67 13.68 -12.95
C ALA A 109 3.11 12.70 -13.99
N GLU A 110 3.97 12.16 -14.88
CA GLU A 110 3.54 11.13 -15.84
C GLU A 110 3.22 9.81 -15.16
N ARG A 111 4.05 9.39 -14.19
CA ARG A 111 3.78 8.16 -13.41
C ARG A 111 2.48 8.26 -12.63
N ARG A 112 2.18 9.44 -12.06
CA ARG A 112 0.93 9.71 -11.36
C ARG A 112 -0.28 9.62 -12.29
N LEU A 113 -0.20 10.16 -13.51
CA LEU A 113 -1.26 10.02 -14.51
C LEU A 113 -1.46 8.56 -14.93
N LEU A 114 -0.38 7.79 -15.07
CA LEU A 114 -0.46 6.35 -15.36
C LEU A 114 -1.08 5.56 -14.21
N LEU A 115 -0.75 5.91 -12.97
CA LEU A 115 -1.39 5.34 -11.77
C LEU A 115 -2.90 5.58 -11.80
N GLU A 116 -3.33 6.83 -12.00
CA GLU A 116 -4.75 7.17 -12.03
C GLU A 116 -5.51 6.43 -13.14
N LYS A 117 -4.90 6.28 -14.32
CA LYS A 117 -5.46 5.47 -15.41
C LYS A 117 -5.54 3.98 -15.09
N ALA A 118 -4.59 3.46 -14.32
CA ALA A 118 -4.55 2.06 -13.95
C ALA A 118 -5.55 1.70 -12.83
N LEU A 119 -6.04 2.69 -12.09
CA LEU A 119 -7.00 2.54 -10.99
C LEU A 119 -8.44 2.95 -11.38
N ALA A 120 -8.64 3.49 -12.58
CA ALA A 120 -9.94 3.89 -13.12
C ALA A 120 -10.70 2.69 -13.70
#